data_AF-A0A557NV58-F1
#
_entry.id   AF-A0A557NV58-F1
#
_cell.length_a   1.000
_cell.length_b   1.000
_cell.length_c   1.000
_cell.angle_alpha   90.00
_cell.angle_beta   90.00
_cell.angle_gamma   90.00
#
_symmetry.space_group_name_H-M   'P 1'
#
loop_
_entity.id
_entity.type
_entity.pdbx_description
1 polymer ?
#
loop_
_entity_poly.entity_id
_entity_poly.type
_entity_poly.pdbx_seq_one_letter_code
_entity_poly.pdbx_strand_id
1 'polypeptide(L)'
;MRSDVVRARVSSELKHDSEEILNQMGMSMSDAIRIFLNQVTLRHEFPIELRVPNPETLNAMQEPVCKETYESAGDLFDEVLEKRVHD
;
A
#
# COMPACT_ATOMS: atom_id res chain seq x y z
N MET A 1 -9.36 -14.03 -28.05
CA MET A 1 -9.05 -13.47 -26.73
C MET A 1 -10.33 -12.82 -26.21
N ARG A 2 -10.83 -13.24 -25.05
CA ARG A 2 -12.03 -12.65 -24.45
C ARG A 2 -11.62 -11.33 -23.79
N SER A 3 -12.32 -10.24 -24.09
CA SER A 3 -12.11 -8.94 -23.47
C SER A 3 -13.28 -8.63 -22.55
N ASP A 4 -13.00 -8.30 -21.30
CA ASP A 4 -13.99 -7.78 -20.35
C ASP A 4 -13.78 -6.28 -20.15
N VAL A 5 -14.85 -5.57 -19.75
CA VAL A 5 -14.84 -4.10 -19.63
C VAL A 5 -14.83 -3.68 -18.16
N VAL A 6 -13.85 -2.87 -17.79
CA VAL A 6 -13.77 -2.23 -16.46
C VAL A 6 -14.48 -0.88 -16.52
N ARG A 7 -15.39 -0.62 -15.57
CA ARG A 7 -16.08 0.66 -15.42
C ARG A 7 -15.97 1.14 -13.98
N ALA A 8 -15.53 2.38 -13.79
CA ALA A 8 -15.44 3.03 -12.50
C ALA A 8 -16.04 4.44 -12.59
N ARG A 9 -16.73 4.88 -11.53
CA ARG A 9 -17.23 6.26 -11.41
C ARG A 9 -16.13 7.14 -10.80
N VAL A 10 -15.83 8.24 -11.48
CA VAL A 10 -14.87 9.26 -11.03
C VAL A 10 -15.45 10.66 -11.30
N SER A 11 -14.93 11.69 -10.64
CA SER A 11 -15.29 13.07 -10.98
C SER A 11 -14.76 13.43 -12.38
N SER A 12 -15.43 14.37 -13.05
CA SER A 12 -15.01 14.85 -14.37
C SER A 12 -13.63 15.49 -14.34
N GLU A 13 -13.34 16.25 -13.28
CA GLU A 13 -12.04 16.89 -13.02
C GLU A 13 -10.93 15.83 -12.91
N LEU A 14 -11.10 14.84 -12.03
CA LEU A 14 -10.11 13.77 -11.86
C LEU A 14 -9.83 13.02 -13.17
N LYS A 15 -10.88 12.75 -13.96
CA LYS A 15 -10.72 12.11 -15.26
C LYS A 15 -9.89 12.98 -16.22
N HIS A 16 -10.22 14.26 -16.31
CA HIS A 16 -9.58 15.19 -17.22
C HIS A 16 -8.10 15.38 -16.89
N ASP A 17 -7.79 15.71 -15.63
CA ASP A 17 -6.43 15.99 -15.17
C ASP A 17 -5.53 14.77 -15.34
N SER A 18 -6.04 13.58 -14.96
CA SER A 18 -5.31 12.33 -15.11
C SER A 18 -5.05 11.99 -16.58
N GLU A 19 -6.00 12.25 -17.47
CA GLU A 19 -5.85 12.00 -18.91
C GLU A 19 -4.81 12.95 -19.54
N GLU A 20 -4.76 14.21 -19.12
CA GLU A 20 -3.73 15.16 -19.57
C GLU A 20 -2.32 14.69 -19.16
N ILE A 21 -2.14 14.35 -17.87
CA ILE A 21 -0.85 13.89 -17.33
C ILE A 21 -0.39 12.60 -18.03
N LEU A 22 -1.28 11.61 -18.19
CA LEU A 22 -0.93 10.36 -18.85
C LEU A 22 -0.57 10.57 -20.33
N ASN A 23 -1.26 11.48 -21.03
CA ASN A 23 -0.93 11.81 -22.41
C ASN A 23 0.44 12.46 -22.54
N GLN A 24 0.85 13.29 -21.58
CA GLN A 24 2.22 13.83 -21.53
C GLN A 24 3.28 12.73 -21.37
N MET A 25 2.91 11.60 -20.75
CA MET A 25 3.75 10.40 -20.64
C MET A 25 3.61 9.45 -21.84
N GLY A 26 2.84 9.82 -22.87
CA GLY A 26 2.61 8.98 -24.07
C GLY A 26 1.70 7.78 -23.81
N MET A 27 0.83 7.86 -22.79
CA MET A 27 0.00 6.74 -22.33
C MET A 27 -1.48 7.12 -22.34
N SER A 28 -2.35 6.20 -22.78
CA SER A 28 -3.80 6.40 -22.63
C SER A 28 -4.28 5.97 -21.24
N MET A 29 -5.46 6.47 -20.83
CA MET A 29 -6.14 6.01 -19.61
C MET A 29 -6.32 4.48 -19.59
N SER A 30 -6.61 3.88 -20.75
CA SER A 30 -6.79 2.43 -20.85
C SER A 30 -5.49 1.66 -20.61
N ASP A 31 -4.36 2.19 -21.07
CA ASP A 31 -3.06 1.55 -20.87
C ASP A 31 -2.65 1.64 -19.40
N ALA A 32 -2.88 2.79 -18.75
CA ALA A 32 -2.65 2.96 -17.32
C ALA A 32 -3.46 1.95 -16.47
N ILE A 33 -4.76 1.79 -16.76
CA ILE A 33 -5.62 0.83 -16.06
C ILE A 33 -5.15 -0.61 -16.29
N ARG A 34 -4.73 -0.97 -17.51
CA ARG A 34 -4.18 -2.31 -17.79
C ARG A 34 -2.88 -2.57 -17.02
N ILE A 35 -1.98 -1.59 -16.99
CA ILE A 35 -0.72 -1.69 -16.24
C ILE A 35 -1.02 -1.86 -14.75
N PHE A 36 -1.92 -1.06 -14.19
CA PHE A 36 -2.35 -1.17 -12.79
C PHE A 36 -2.86 -2.59 -12.46
N LEU A 37 -3.80 -3.13 -13.24
CA LEU A 37 -4.36 -4.47 -13.00
C LEU A 37 -3.31 -5.58 -13.16
N ASN A 38 -2.38 -5.42 -14.10
CA ASN A 38 -1.24 -6.33 -14.24
C ASN A 38 -0.33 -6.28 -13.00
N GLN A 39 -0.06 -5.10 -12.44
CA GLN A 39 0.75 -4.97 -11.24
C GLN A 39 0.08 -5.62 -10.02
N VAL A 40 -1.25 -5.48 -9.86
CA VAL A 40 -2.01 -6.17 -8.80
C VAL A 40 -1.82 -7.68 -8.90
N THR A 41 -1.93 -8.23 -10.11
CA THR A 41 -1.80 -9.68 -10.33
C THR A 41 -0.36 -10.16 -10.17
N LEU A 42 0.62 -9.38 -10.62
CA LEU A 42 2.03 -9.74 -10.56
C LEU A 42 2.58 -9.72 -9.13
N ARG A 43 2.19 -8.72 -8.33
CA ARG A 43 2.75 -8.50 -7.00
C ARG A 43 1.90 -9.08 -5.87
N HIS A 44 0.66 -9.47 -6.16
CA HIS A 44 -0.32 -9.89 -5.14
C HIS A 44 -0.54 -8.82 -4.05
N GLU A 45 -0.32 -7.55 -4.39
CA GLU A 45 -0.50 -6.39 -3.50
C GLU A 45 -1.12 -5.23 -4.28
N PHE A 46 -1.61 -4.21 -3.57
CA PHE A 46 -2.09 -2.99 -4.21
C PHE A 46 -0.90 -2.12 -4.67
N PRO A 47 -0.73 -1.87 -5.99
CA PRO A 47 0.51 -1.33 -6.56
C PRO A 47 0.56 0.21 -6.54
N ILE A 48 0.08 0.81 -5.45
CA ILE A 48 0.21 2.23 -5.15
C ILE A 48 0.65 2.28 -3.70
N GLU A 49 1.74 2.98 -3.40
CA GLU A 49 2.15 3.19 -2.01
C GLU A 49 1.08 4.01 -1.30
N LEU A 50 0.19 3.34 -0.57
CA LEU A 50 -0.76 3.98 0.32
C LEU A 50 0.02 4.45 1.55
N ARG A 51 0.65 5.63 1.50
CA ARG A 51 1.37 6.17 2.65
C ARG A 51 1.07 7.63 2.93
N VAL A 52 0.06 7.83 3.77
CA VAL A 52 0.13 8.79 4.87
C VAL A 52 0.10 7.95 6.15
N PRO A 53 1.16 7.93 6.97
CA PRO A 53 1.13 7.24 8.25
C PRO A 53 -0.07 7.71 9.07
N ASN A 54 -0.86 6.77 9.59
CA ASN A 54 -1.99 7.13 10.45
C ASN A 54 -1.47 7.76 11.76
N PRO A 55 -2.31 8.45 12.55
CA PRO A 55 -1.88 9.07 13.79
C PRO A 55 -1.20 8.10 14.77
N GLU A 56 -1.64 6.84 14.82
CA GLU A 56 -1.03 5.80 15.66
C GLU A 56 0.40 5.47 15.21
N THR A 57 0.64 5.34 13.90
CA THR A 57 1.96 5.11 13.31
C THR A 57 2.85 6.33 13.56
N LEU A 58 2.32 7.55 13.42
CA LEU A 58 3.07 8.77 13.71
C LEU A 58 3.47 8.85 15.19
N ASN A 59 2.57 8.48 16.10
CA ASN A 59 2.86 8.44 17.53
C ASN A 59 3.94 7.39 17.84
N ALA A 60 3.81 6.17 17.32
CA ALA A 60 4.80 5.11 17.51
C ALA A 60 6.18 5.50 16.95
N MET A 61 6.25 6.25 15.86
CA MET A 61 7.51 6.79 15.31
C MET A 61 8.14 7.90 16.18
N GLN A 62 7.35 8.58 17.02
CA GLN A 62 7.80 9.61 17.96
C GLN A 62 8.15 9.05 19.35
N GLU A 63 7.73 7.81 19.64
CA GLU A 63 8.06 7.15 20.89
C GLU A 63 9.57 6.89 20.99
N PRO A 64 10.14 6.97 22.21
CA PRO A 64 11.55 6.65 22.41
C PRO A 64 11.81 5.18 22.04
N VAL A 65 12.93 4.94 21.36
CA VAL A 65 13.36 3.58 20.97
C VAL A 65 13.41 2.70 22.22
N CYS A 66 12.74 1.54 22.17
CA CYS A 66 12.84 0.55 23.24
C CYS A 66 14.31 0.16 23.43
N LYS A 67 14.80 0.29 24.67
CA LYS A 67 16.19 -0.02 25.01
C LYS A 67 16.43 -1.50 25.24
N GLU A 68 15.37 -2.31 25.22
CA GLU A 68 15.47 -3.74 25.45
C GLU A 68 16.25 -4.39 24.31
N THR A 69 17.21 -5.21 24.71
CA THR A 69 18.06 -5.97 23.81
C THR A 69 17.86 -7.44 24.11
N TYR A 70 17.73 -8.24 23.06
CA TYR A 70 17.55 -9.68 23.16
C TYR A 70 18.82 -10.39 22.74
N GLU A 71 19.14 -11.50 23.41
CA GLU A 71 20.32 -12.30 23.09
C GLU A 71 20.14 -13.06 21.76
N SER A 72 18.90 -13.37 21.38
CA SER A 72 18.56 -14.00 20.11
C SER A 72 17.21 -13.53 19.55
N ALA A 73 16.98 -13.80 18.26
CA ALA A 73 15.67 -13.58 17.64
C ALA A 73 14.58 -14.46 18.29
N GLY A 74 14.95 -15.63 18.83
CA GLY A 74 14.03 -16.51 19.56
C GLY A 74 13.48 -15.83 20.80
N ASP A 75 14.35 -15.21 21.61
CA ASP A 75 13.95 -14.54 22.86
C ASP A 75 13.02 -13.34 22.59
N LEU A 76 13.28 -12.58 21.51
CA LEU A 76 12.38 -11.52 21.05
C LEU A 76 11.00 -12.07 20.66
N PHE A 77 10.97 -13.14 19.87
CA PHE A 77 9.72 -13.73 19.42
C PHE A 77 8.96 -14.38 20.57
N ASP A 78 9.63 -14.98 21.54
CA ASP A 78 8.99 -15.54 22.73
C ASP A 78 8.27 -14.44 23.52
N GLU A 79 8.89 -13.27 23.74
CA GLU A 79 8.23 -12.15 24.43
C GLU A 79 7.06 -11.57 23.62
N VAL A 80 7.27 -11.32 22.32
CA VAL A 80 6.27 -10.68 21.46
C VAL A 80 5.10 -11.61 21.14
N LEU A 81 5.34 -12.94 21.06
CA LEU A 81 4.36 -13.92 20.59
C LEU A 81 3.67 -14.76 21.69
N GLU A 82 4.21 -14.91 22.92
CA GLU A 82 3.53 -15.63 24.05
C GLU A 82 3.99 -15.12 25.45
N LYS A 83 3.22 -14.48 26.36
CA LYS A 83 1.85 -14.70 26.86
C LYS A 83 1.31 -13.42 27.54
N ARG A 84 0.25 -12.80 27.01
CA ARG A 84 -0.80 -12.20 27.87
C ARG A 84 -1.58 -13.35 28.51
N VAL A 85 -1.02 -13.95 29.55
CA VAL A 85 -1.74 -14.78 30.52
C VAL A 85 -1.50 -14.10 31.87
N HIS A 86 -2.55 -13.41 32.36
CA HIS A 86 -2.64 -12.55 33.56
C HIS A 86 -1.95 -11.18 33.38
N ASP A 87 -2.62 -10.02 33.45
CA ASP A 87 -3.95 -9.60 33.94
C ASP A 87 -4.69 -8.70 32.93
#